data_AF-A0A6P0XZ98-F1
#
_entry.id   AF-A0A6P0XZ98-F1
#
_cell.length_a   1.000
_cell.length_b   1.000
_cell.length_c   1.000
_cell.angle_alpha   90.00
_cell.angle_beta   90.00
_cell.angle_gamma   90.00
#
_symmetry.space_group_name_H-M   'P 1'
#
loop_
_entity.id
_entity.type
_entity.pdbx_description
1 polymer ?
#
loop_
_entity_poly.entity_id
_entity_poly.type
_entity_poly.pdbx_seq_one_letter_code
_entity_poly.pdbx_strand_id
1 'polypeptide(L)' 'MLIHGMEDLSIPTSMREQLFAVTPAKIKDLYMVSGASYNNVAAIAGNEYLERLNKFVN' A
#
# COMPACT_ATOMS: atom_id res chain seq x y z
N MET A 1 -6.64 -4.75 -1.11
CA MET A 1 -5.70 -3.63 -1.34
C MET A 1 -4.53 -3.78 -0.39
N LEU A 2 -3.31 -3.56 -0.84
CA LEU A 2 -2.11 -3.49 -0.02
C LEU A 2 -1.48 -2.11 -0.20
N ILE A 3 -1.27 -1.37 0.90
CA ILE A 3 -0.67 -0.02 0.88
C ILE A 3 0.54 0.03 1.81
N HIS A 4 1.70 0.42 1.30
CA HIS A 4 2.94 0.38 2.08
C HIS A 4 3.85 1.56 1.77
N GLY A 5 4.58 2.05 2.78
CA GLY A 5 5.61 3.06 2.61
C GLY A 5 6.91 2.44 2.10
N MET A 6 7.64 3.14 1.22
CA MET A 6 8.91 2.65 0.66
C MET A 6 10.09 2.81 1.62
N GLU A 7 9.95 3.69 2.61
CA GLU A 7 10.94 4.04 3.63
C GLU A 7 10.59 3.38 4.98
N ASP A 8 9.77 2.34 4.94
CA ASP A 8 9.50 1.50 6.10
C ASP A 8 10.74 0.65 6.43
N LEU A 9 11.45 1.05 7.50
CA LEU A 9 12.62 0.33 8.00
C LEU A 9 12.25 -0.81 8.96
N SER A 10 10.97 -0.91 9.36
CA SER A 10 10.50 -1.95 10.29
C SER A 10 10.03 -3.19 9.55
N ILE A 11 9.31 -2.98 8.44
CA ILE A 11 8.79 -4.06 7.61
C ILE A 11 9.31 -3.90 6.18
N PRO A 12 10.02 -4.89 5.62
CA PRO A 12 10.53 -4.82 4.26
C PRO A 12 9.44 -4.75 3.20
N THR A 13 9.66 -3.92 2.19
CA THR A 13 8.76 -3.76 1.02
C THR A 13 8.52 -5.09 0.28
N SER A 14 9.53 -5.96 0.24
CA SER A 14 9.48 -7.26 -0.42
C SER A 14 8.39 -8.19 0.14
N MET A 15 8.00 -8.06 1.41
CA MET A 15 6.90 -8.83 1.99
C MET A 15 5.56 -8.52 1.32
N ARG A 16 5.33 -7.25 0.94
CA ARG A 16 4.10 -6.82 0.27
C ARG A 16 4.02 -7.36 -1.15
N GLU A 17 5.14 -7.35 -1.87
CA GLU A 17 5.24 -7.88 -3.23
C GLU A 17 4.97 -9.38 -3.25
N GLN A 18 5.59 -10.13 -2.33
CA GLN A 18 5.36 -11.56 -2.18
C GLN A 18 3.89 -11.86 -1.86
N LEU A 19 3.30 -11.15 -0.89
CA LEU A 19 1.91 -11.32 -0.54
C LEU A 19 0.99 -10.98 -1.72
N PHE A 20 1.26 -9.89 -2.45
CA PHE A 20 0.49 -9.50 -3.63
C PHE A 20 0.56 -10.57 -4.72
N ALA A 21 1.75 -11.14 -4.96
CA ALA A 21 1.96 -12.18 -5.98
C ALA A 21 1.16 -13.45 -5.69
N VAL A 22 1.14 -13.91 -4.43
CA VAL A 22 0.47 -15.16 -4.05
C VAL A 22 -1.03 -15.00 -3.72
N THR A 23 -1.51 -13.76 -3.58
CA THR A 23 -2.91 -13.50 -3.22
C THR A 23 -3.86 -13.93 -4.36
N PRO A 24 -4.85 -14.81 -4.10
CA PRO A 24 -5.80 -15.31 -5.11
C PRO A 24 -6.98 -14.35 -5.36
N ALA A 25 -7.02 -13.20 -4.69
CA ALA A 25 -8.08 -12.22 -4.85
C ALA A 25 -8.16 -11.73 -6.30
N LYS A 26 -9.37 -11.74 -6.86
CA LYS A 26 -9.65 -11.26 -8.23
C LYS A 26 -9.49 -9.74 -8.36
N ILE A 27 -9.83 -9.01 -7.29
CA ILE A 27 -9.65 -7.55 -7.20
C ILE A 27 -8.57 -7.29 -6.16
N LYS A 28 -7.40 -6.85 -6.62
CA LYS A 28 -6.27 -6.48 -5.77
C LYS A 28 -5.54 -5.28 -6.37
N ASP A 29 -5.07 -4.41 -5.49
CA ASP A 29 -4.22 -3.26 -5.81
C ASP A 29 -3.02 -3.26 -4.85
N LEU A 30 -1.87 -2.85 -5.34
CA LEU A 30 -0.63 -2.66 -4.59
C LEU A 30 -0.19 -1.21 -4.78
N TYR A 31 -0.23 -0.44 -3.70
CA TYR A 31 0.14 0.97 -3.71
C TYR A 31 1.37 1.19 -2.82
N MET A 32 2.48 1.58 -3.44
CA MET A 32 3.73 1.91 -2.77
C MET A 32 3.85 3.43 -2.66
N VAL A 33 3.99 3.93 -1.44
CA VAL A 33 4.02 5.36 -1.13
C VAL A 33 5.46 5.78 -0.88
N SER A 34 6.02 6.55 -1.83
CA SER A 34 7.36 7.15 -1.71
C SER A 34 7.37 8.25 -0.63
N GLY A 35 8.44 8.32 0.15
CA GLY A 35 8.59 9.20 1.31
C GLY A 35 7.84 8.74 2.58
N ALA A 36 7.16 7.59 2.56
CA ALA A 36 6.41 7.08 3.69
C ALA A 36 7.15 5.97 4.45
N SER A 37 7.15 6.10 5.77
CA SER A 37 7.54 5.08 6.74
C SER A 37 6.32 4.31 7.27
N TYR A 38 6.56 3.43 8.25
CA TYR A 38 5.57 2.52 8.83
C TYR A 38 4.25 3.18 9.25
N ASN A 39 4.29 4.40 9.83
CA ASN A 39 3.13 5.04 10.48
C ASN A 39 2.59 6.29 9.78
N ASN A 40 3.16 6.73 8.65
CA ASN A 40 2.79 8.01 8.04
C ASN A 40 2.25 7.87 6.60
N VAL A 41 1.97 6.64 6.14
CA VAL A 41 1.52 6.33 4.77
C VAL A 41 0.35 7.23 4.32
N ALA A 42 -0.72 7.34 5.12
CA ALA A 42 -1.87 8.16 4.76
C ALA A 42 -1.54 9.66 4.74
N ALA A 43 -0.67 10.14 5.63
CA ALA A 43 -0.26 11.53 5.69
C ALA A 43 0.58 11.93 4.46
N ILE A 44 1.47 11.03 4.00
CA ILE A 44 2.34 11.28 2.84
C ILE A 44 1.58 11.11 1.52
N ALA A 45 0.74 10.08 1.39
CA ALA A 45 -0.05 9.84 0.18
C ALA A 45 -1.19 10.86 -0.03
N GLY A 46 -1.63 11.54 1.04
CA GLY A 46 -2.65 12.59 0.96
C GLY A 46 -3.95 12.10 0.30
N ASN A 47 -4.48 12.89 -0.64
CA ASN A 47 -5.76 12.60 -1.29
C ASN A 47 -5.77 11.28 -2.06
N GLU A 48 -4.63 10.86 -2.65
CA GLU A 48 -4.53 9.62 -3.42
C GLU A 48 -4.86 8.40 -2.54
N TYR A 49 -4.51 8.45 -1.24
CA TYR A 49 -4.85 7.40 -0.29
C TYR A 49 -6.36 7.15 -0.23
N LEU A 50 -7.15 8.22 -0.08
CA LEU A 50 -8.62 8.13 0.02
C LEU A 50 -9.25 7.78 -1.33
N GLU A 51 -8.76 8.32 -2.43
CA GLU A 51 -9.25 8.01 -3.78
C GLU A 51 -9.09 6.53 -4.11
N ARG A 52 -7.93 5.96 -3.82
CA ARG A 52 -7.69 4.52 -4.06
C ARG A 52 -8.50 3.63 -3.12
N LEU A 53 -8.67 4.03 -1.85
CA LEU A 53 -9.56 3.31 -0.94
C LEU A 53 -10.99 3.30 -1.47
N ASN A 54 -11.50 4.46 -1.89
CA ASN A 54 -12.84 4.58 -2.46
C ASN A 54 -13.00 3.73 -3.73
N LYS A 55 -11.99 3.69 -4.60
CA LYS A 55 -11.97 2.82 -5.79
C LYS A 55 -11.90 1.33 -5.46
N PHE A 56 -11.34 0.96 -4.32
CA PHE A 56 -11.21 -0.45 -3.94
C PHE A 56 -12.48 -0.99 -3.28
N VAL A 57 -13.22 -0.17 -2.53
CA VAL A 57 -14.41 -0.60 -1.77
C VAL A 57 -15.72 -0.46 -2.55
N ASN A 58 -15.75 0.31 -3.62
CA ASN A 58 -16.91 0.53 -4.49
C ASN A 58 -16.64 -0.03 -5.89
#